data_AF-A0A2H3AYS7-F1
#
_entry.id   AF-A0A2H3AYS7-F1
#
_cell.length_a   1.000
_cell.length_b   1.000
_cell.length_c   1.000
_cell.angle_alpha   90.00
_cell.angle_beta   90.00
_cell.angle_gamma   90.00
#
_symmetry.space_group_name_H-M   'P 1'
#
loop_
_entity.id
_entity.type
_entity.pdbx_description
1 polymer ?
#
loop_
_entity_poly.entity_id
_entity_poly.type
_entity_poly.pdbx_seq_one_letter_code
_entity_poly.pdbx_strand_id
1 'polypeptide(L)'
;WLTKCDHLGLEVRVKQKVYKDAIYNFRLQQGKQPPLSCGSALRPYSKDAFIDALISWIVADDQSINVIENPHLHAIFLMLREGLKDSDIPHRSSLRARILQMWDEYMEHLASELKVFLYILDRLHITSKIGWITCDNATNNDTMMDHLELLLSKRYRDMPFERVDNRI
;
A
#
# COMPACT_ATOMS: atom_id res chain seq x y z
N TRP A 1 5.19 2.30 13.77
CA TRP A 1 5.33 2.32 15.25
C TRP A 1 6.74 2.70 15.69
N LEU A 2 7.77 1.89 15.39
CA LEU A 2 9.18 2.14 15.78
C LEU A 2 9.67 3.59 15.57
N THR A 3 9.38 4.21 14.42
CA THR A 3 9.74 5.62 14.13
C THR A 3 9.18 6.61 15.16
N LYS A 4 7.97 6.38 15.67
CA LYS A 4 7.36 7.22 16.73
C LYS A 4 8.03 6.97 18.07
N CYS A 5 8.45 5.74 18.36
CA CYS A 5 9.25 5.43 19.56
C CYS A 5 10.60 6.16 19.52
N ASP A 6 11.31 6.10 18.38
CA ASP A 6 12.59 6.76 18.19
C ASP A 6 12.46 8.30 18.28
N HIS A 7 11.43 8.90 17.69
CA HIS A 7 11.12 10.34 17.81
C HIS A 7 10.73 10.77 19.24
N LEU A 8 10.15 9.87 20.04
CA LEU A 8 9.81 10.11 21.45
C LEU A 8 10.94 9.74 22.42
N GLY A 9 12.13 9.37 21.92
CA GLY A 9 13.28 8.96 22.74
C GLY A 9 13.07 7.63 23.49
N LEU A 10 12.08 6.82 23.10
CA LEU A 10 11.71 5.58 23.80
C LEU A 10 12.60 4.42 23.37
N GLU A 11 13.45 3.95 24.29
CA GLU A 11 14.38 2.85 24.04
C GLU A 11 13.65 1.49 23.93
N VAL A 12 13.52 0.98 22.71
CA VAL A 12 12.91 -0.34 22.43
C VAL A 12 13.88 -1.47 22.80
N ARG A 13 13.77 -1.99 24.03
CA ARG A 13 14.57 -3.12 24.54
C ARG A 13 13.91 -4.47 24.20
N VAL A 14 14.60 -5.31 23.42
CA VAL A 14 14.12 -6.66 23.05
C VAL A 14 15.07 -7.76 23.51
N LYS A 15 14.51 -8.86 24.06
CA LYS A 15 15.26 -9.99 24.61
C LYS A 15 15.77 -10.98 23.55
N GLN A 16 14.99 -11.24 22.51
CA GLN A 16 15.34 -12.22 21.47
C GLN A 16 16.14 -11.56 20.33
N LYS A 17 17.16 -12.26 19.83
CA LYS A 17 18.07 -11.78 18.78
C LYS A 17 17.34 -11.44 17.47
N VAL A 18 16.44 -12.32 17.02
CA VAL A 18 15.67 -12.17 15.76
C VAL A 18 14.99 -10.79 15.65
N TYR A 19 14.38 -10.30 16.74
CA TYR A 19 13.73 -8.99 16.75
C TYR A 19 14.72 -7.82 16.84
N LYS A 20 15.90 -8.00 17.44
CA LYS A 20 16.98 -6.99 17.36
C LYS A 20 17.46 -6.83 15.93
N ASP A 21 17.69 -7.95 15.25
CA ASP A 21 18.13 -7.98 13.85
C ASP A 21 17.07 -7.36 12.93
N ALA A 22 15.78 -7.63 13.17
CA ALA A 22 14.66 -6.99 12.45
C ALA A 22 14.58 -5.47 12.68
N ILE A 23 14.71 -4.99 13.93
CA ILE A 23 14.71 -3.55 14.24
C ILE A 23 15.94 -2.86 13.62
N TYR A 24 17.10 -3.52 13.65
CA TYR A 24 18.33 -3.02 13.03
C TYR A 24 18.15 -2.86 11.52
N ASN A 25 17.65 -3.89 10.83
CA ASN A 25 17.37 -3.85 9.39
C ASN A 25 16.32 -2.77 9.04
N PHE A 26 15.27 -2.62 9.84
CA PHE A 26 14.25 -1.58 9.65
C PHE A 26 14.84 -0.16 9.77
N ARG A 27 15.69 0.10 10.76
CA ARG A 27 16.40 1.39 10.91
C ARG A 27 17.39 1.64 9.76
N LEU A 28 18.08 0.60 9.29
CA LEU A 28 18.95 0.65 8.11
C LEU A 28 18.19 0.98 6.82
N GLN A 29 16.96 0.48 6.70
CA GLN A 29 16.06 0.82 5.59
C GLN A 29 15.47 2.23 5.72
N GLN A 30 15.28 2.78 6.93
CA GLN A 30 14.90 4.19 7.09
C GLN A 30 16.01 5.17 6.67
N GLY A 31 17.29 4.81 6.83
CA GLY A 31 18.39 5.53 6.19
C GLY A 31 18.35 5.51 4.65
N LYS A 32 17.44 4.73 4.06
CA LYS A 32 17.14 4.67 2.62
C LYS A 32 15.68 5.02 2.29
N GLN A 33 14.87 5.50 3.24
CA GLN A 33 13.64 6.19 2.87
C GLN A 33 14.05 7.45 2.10
N PRO A 34 13.66 7.61 0.82
CA PRO A 34 13.83 8.90 0.19
C PRO A 34 13.03 9.90 1.03
N PRO A 35 13.62 11.04 1.44
CA PRO A 35 12.84 12.05 2.12
C PRO A 35 11.65 12.44 1.25
N LEU A 36 10.53 12.83 1.88
CA LEU A 36 9.45 13.58 1.25
C LEU A 36 10.02 14.97 0.89
N SER A 37 10.81 14.97 -0.19
CA SER A 37 11.64 16.05 -0.67
C SER A 37 11.31 16.26 -2.14
N CYS A 38 10.72 17.43 -2.41
CA CYS A 38 10.76 18.02 -3.74
C CYS A 38 12.25 18.23 -4.11
N GLY A 39 12.82 17.27 -4.85
CA GLY A 39 14.26 17.13 -5.02
C GLY A 39 14.69 15.68 -4.88
N SER A 40 14.29 14.85 -5.85
CA SER A 40 14.75 13.47 -5.97
C SER A 40 16.14 13.43 -6.61
N ALA A 41 16.99 12.52 -6.13
CA ALA A 41 18.18 12.13 -6.89
C ALA A 41 17.74 11.60 -8.26
N LEU A 42 18.41 12.06 -9.33
CA LEU A 42 18.09 11.70 -10.72
C LEU A 42 18.00 10.16 -10.89
N ARG A 43 16.78 9.64 -11.01
CA ARG A 43 16.55 8.23 -11.35
C ARG A 43 16.93 8.01 -12.82
N PRO A 44 17.74 6.99 -13.16
CA PRO A 44 17.96 6.59 -14.54
C PRO A 44 16.71 5.97 -15.19
N TYR A 45 16.40 6.34 -16.43
CA TYR A 45 15.41 5.70 -17.32
C TYR A 45 16.12 4.58 -18.12
N SER A 46 15.68 3.33 -18.28
CA SER A 46 14.48 2.57 -17.85
C SER A 46 13.07 3.12 -18.21
N LYS A 47 12.29 2.32 -18.95
CA LYS A 47 10.87 2.58 -19.28
C LYS A 47 9.96 2.45 -18.06
N ASP A 48 10.24 1.48 -17.19
CA ASP A 48 9.45 1.21 -16.00
C ASP A 48 9.46 2.41 -15.05
N ALA A 49 10.62 3.05 -14.84
CA ALA A 49 10.70 4.25 -14.00
C ALA A 49 9.96 5.46 -14.60
N PHE A 50 9.78 5.52 -15.93
CA PHE A 50 8.95 6.54 -16.58
C PHE A 50 7.45 6.25 -16.37
N ILE A 51 7.02 5.01 -16.54
CA ILE A 51 5.64 4.57 -16.25
C ILE A 51 5.31 4.80 -14.77
N ASP A 52 6.18 4.37 -13.85
CA ASP A 52 5.98 4.55 -12.41
C ASP A 52 5.96 6.03 -12.01
N ALA A 53 6.77 6.89 -12.67
CA ALA A 53 6.73 8.34 -12.46
C ALA A 53 5.42 8.98 -12.95
N LEU A 54 4.92 8.57 -14.12
CA LEU A 54 3.62 9.02 -14.65
C LEU A 54 2.46 8.59 -13.74
N ILE A 55 2.48 7.35 -13.24
CA ILE A 55 1.45 6.86 -12.30
C ILE A 55 1.55 7.61 -10.97
N SER A 56 2.76 7.78 -10.43
CA SER A 56 2.96 8.55 -9.19
C SER A 56 2.48 9.98 -9.31
N TRP A 57 2.67 10.63 -10.47
CA TRP A 57 2.14 11.97 -10.75
C TRP A 57 0.62 11.97 -10.84
N ILE A 58 0.04 11.06 -11.64
CA ILE A 58 -1.41 10.94 -11.81
C ILE A 58 -2.14 10.71 -10.48
N VAL A 59 -1.60 9.84 -9.62
CA VAL A 59 -2.18 9.49 -8.32
C VAL A 59 -1.95 10.60 -7.27
N ALA A 60 -0.80 11.27 -7.28
CA ALA A 60 -0.51 12.32 -6.30
C ALA A 60 -1.30 13.62 -6.54
N ASP A 61 -1.47 14.01 -7.81
CA ASP A 61 -2.10 15.27 -8.20
C ASP A 61 -3.54 15.10 -8.73
N ASP A 62 -4.17 13.95 -8.48
CA ASP A 62 -5.53 13.54 -8.93
C ASP A 62 -5.81 13.88 -10.41
N GLN A 63 -4.83 13.57 -11.28
CA GLN A 63 -4.94 13.90 -12.70
C GLN A 63 -5.86 12.91 -13.42
N SER A 64 -6.64 13.42 -14.37
CA SER A 64 -7.39 12.52 -15.25
C SER A 64 -6.41 11.63 -16.03
N ILE A 65 -6.59 10.30 -15.98
CA ILE A 65 -5.76 9.35 -16.75
C ILE A 65 -5.82 9.66 -18.27
N ASN A 66 -6.87 10.35 -18.75
CA ASN A 66 -6.95 10.82 -20.14
C ASN A 66 -5.90 11.88 -20.50
N VAL A 67 -5.25 12.53 -19.52
CA VAL A 67 -4.19 13.53 -19.76
C VAL A 67 -3.02 12.94 -20.54
N ILE A 68 -2.77 11.63 -20.41
CA ILE A 68 -1.69 10.97 -21.13
C ILE A 68 -1.92 10.96 -22.63
N GLU A 69 -3.16 10.90 -23.11
CA GLU A 69 -3.49 10.88 -24.55
C GLU A 69 -3.35 12.27 -25.21
N ASN A 70 -2.83 13.27 -24.50
CA ASN A 70 -2.67 14.63 -25.02
C ASN A 70 -1.42 14.72 -25.93
N PRO A 71 -1.57 15.04 -27.23
CA PRO A 71 -0.44 15.10 -28.16
C PRO A 71 0.57 16.21 -27.82
N HIS A 72 0.15 17.27 -27.13
CA HIS A 72 1.08 18.31 -26.67
C HIS A 72 1.96 17.81 -25.50
N LEU A 73 1.42 16.95 -24.64
CA LEU A 73 2.20 16.31 -23.56
C LEU A 73 3.19 15.29 -24.15
N HIS A 74 2.76 14.49 -25.12
CA HIS A 74 3.65 13.62 -25.90
C HIS A 74 4.79 14.42 -26.57
N ALA A 75 4.48 15.54 -27.22
CA ALA A 75 5.48 16.40 -27.84
C ALA A 75 6.52 16.94 -26.82
N ILE A 76 6.10 17.29 -25.60
CA ILE A 76 7.01 17.66 -24.51
C ILE A 76 7.92 16.49 -24.12
N PHE A 77 7.38 15.27 -23.96
CA PHE A 77 8.20 14.10 -23.61
C PHE A 77 9.21 13.74 -24.71
N LEU A 78 8.81 13.83 -25.99
CA LEU A 78 9.70 13.59 -27.14
C LEU A 78 10.77 14.68 -27.25
N MET A 79 10.43 15.96 -27.00
CA MET A 79 11.39 17.07 -26.99
C MET A 79 12.46 16.93 -25.90
N LEU A 80 12.08 16.44 -24.70
CA LEU A 80 13.03 16.17 -23.62
C LEU A 80 13.83 14.87 -23.85
N ARG A 81 13.28 13.96 -24.67
CA ARG A 81 13.60 12.54 -24.93
C ARG A 81 14.14 12.18 -26.31
N GLU A 82 15.35 12.55 -26.75
CA GLU A 82 15.83 12.21 -28.12
C GLU A 82 15.71 10.72 -28.52
N GLY A 83 15.87 9.79 -27.57
CA GLY A 83 15.72 8.35 -27.80
C GLY A 83 14.34 7.76 -27.47
N LEU A 84 13.35 8.59 -27.10
CA LEU A 84 11.98 8.17 -26.81
C LEU A 84 11.17 8.14 -28.10
N LYS A 85 10.36 7.10 -28.30
CA LYS A 85 9.35 7.04 -29.37
C LYS A 85 7.97 7.23 -28.78
N ASP A 86 7.03 7.71 -29.60
CA ASP A 86 5.63 7.84 -29.23
C ASP A 86 5.06 6.49 -28.73
N SER A 87 5.43 5.38 -29.39
CA SER A 87 5.11 4.00 -28.99
C SER A 87 5.69 3.52 -27.65
N ASP A 88 6.62 4.28 -27.06
CA ASP A 88 7.17 3.99 -25.72
C ASP A 88 6.40 4.72 -24.61
N ILE A 89 5.51 5.66 -24.97
CA ILE A 89 4.66 6.39 -24.03
C ILE A 89 3.42 5.53 -23.71
N PRO A 90 3.08 5.31 -22.42
CA PRO A 90 1.99 4.42 -22.07
C PRO A 90 0.62 5.08 -22.31
N HIS A 91 -0.19 4.51 -23.20
CA HIS A 91 -1.60 4.90 -23.35
C HIS A 91 -2.42 4.65 -22.07
N ARG A 92 -3.58 5.31 -21.97
CA ARG A 92 -4.51 5.24 -20.84
C ARG A 92 -4.87 3.80 -20.47
N SER A 93 -5.05 2.91 -21.45
CA SER A 93 -5.35 1.49 -21.21
C SER A 93 -4.20 0.77 -20.49
N SER A 94 -2.96 1.07 -20.86
CA SER A 94 -1.75 0.51 -20.23
C SER A 94 -1.56 1.04 -18.81
N LEU A 95 -1.75 2.36 -18.61
CA LEU A 95 -1.71 2.97 -17.29
C LEU A 95 -2.82 2.42 -16.38
N ARG A 96 -4.06 2.29 -16.88
CA ARG A 96 -5.17 1.70 -16.12
C ARG A 96 -4.87 0.26 -15.70
N ALA A 97 -4.32 -0.57 -16.60
CA ALA A 97 -3.95 -1.95 -16.28
C ALA A 97 -2.89 -2.01 -15.17
N ARG A 98 -1.87 -1.15 -15.23
CA ARG A 98 -0.83 -1.05 -14.19
C ARG A 98 -1.35 -0.51 -12.85
N ILE A 99 -2.27 0.47 -12.87
CA ILE A 99 -2.93 0.97 -11.66
C ILE A 99 -3.77 -0.13 -11.00
N LEU A 100 -4.50 -0.94 -11.77
CA LEU A 100 -5.23 -2.10 -11.26
C LEU A 100 -4.28 -3.16 -10.69
N GLN A 101 -3.17 -3.46 -11.36
CA GLN A 101 -2.14 -4.37 -10.83
C GLN A 101 -1.59 -3.87 -9.47
N MET A 102 -1.22 -2.59 -9.38
CA MET A 102 -0.73 -2.01 -8.12
C MET A 102 -1.79 -2.00 -7.02
N TRP A 103 -3.07 -1.85 -7.38
CA TRP A 103 -4.19 -1.96 -6.45
C TRP A 103 -4.34 -3.40 -5.92
N ASP A 104 -4.26 -4.41 -6.80
CA ASP A 104 -4.36 -5.82 -6.40
C ASP A 104 -3.19 -6.21 -5.50
N GLU A 105 -1.94 -5.83 -5.85
CA GLU A 105 -0.75 -6.03 -5.01
C GLU A 105 -0.88 -5.34 -3.63
N TYR A 106 -1.46 -4.14 -3.59
CA TYR A 106 -1.74 -3.42 -2.34
C TYR A 106 -2.82 -4.10 -1.50
N MET A 107 -3.90 -4.60 -2.12
CA MET A 107 -4.97 -5.34 -1.45
C MET A 107 -4.47 -6.67 -0.88
N GLU A 108 -3.59 -7.39 -1.59
CA GLU A 108 -2.93 -8.59 -1.06
C GLU A 108 -2.06 -8.27 0.16
N HIS A 109 -1.31 -7.17 0.13
CA HIS A 109 -0.51 -6.71 1.28
C HIS A 109 -1.41 -6.38 2.48
N LEU A 110 -2.47 -5.61 2.28
CA LEU A 110 -3.41 -5.23 3.34
C LEU A 110 -4.12 -6.46 3.95
N ALA A 111 -4.51 -7.43 3.12
CA ALA A 111 -5.06 -8.70 3.58
C ALA A 111 -4.03 -9.56 4.35
N SER A 112 -2.73 -9.41 4.07
CA SER A 112 -1.65 -10.02 4.86
C SER A 112 -1.53 -9.37 6.24
N GLU A 113 -1.57 -8.04 6.32
CA GLU A 113 -1.55 -7.31 7.59
C GLU A 113 -2.76 -7.66 8.49
N LEU A 114 -3.95 -7.84 7.92
CA LEU A 114 -5.14 -8.30 8.64
C LEU A 114 -4.94 -9.70 9.26
N LYS A 115 -4.24 -10.62 8.58
CA LYS A 115 -3.90 -11.94 9.14
C LYS A 115 -2.92 -11.82 10.32
N VAL A 116 -1.96 -10.90 10.26
CA VAL A 116 -1.03 -10.62 11.37
C VAL A 116 -1.77 -10.03 12.57
N PHE A 117 -2.73 -9.12 12.35
CA PHE A 117 -3.60 -8.61 13.40
C PHE A 117 -4.38 -9.73 14.10
N LEU A 118 -5.06 -10.59 13.34
CA LEU A 118 -5.80 -11.74 13.89
C LEU A 118 -4.87 -12.71 14.64
N TYR A 119 -3.64 -12.95 14.17
CA TYR A 119 -2.65 -13.77 14.89
C TYR A 119 -2.29 -13.19 16.28
N ILE A 120 -2.23 -11.86 16.42
CA ILE A 120 -1.97 -11.20 17.71
C ILE A 120 -3.17 -11.37 18.65
N LEU A 121 -4.40 -11.18 18.16
CA LEU A 121 -5.62 -11.36 18.97
C LEU A 121 -5.76 -12.80 19.49
N ASP A 122 -5.39 -13.80 18.67
CA ASP A 122 -5.39 -15.21 19.05
C ASP A 122 -4.42 -15.49 20.19
N ARG A 123 -3.19 -14.98 20.07
CA ARG A 123 -2.15 -15.13 21.08
C ARG A 123 -2.52 -14.46 22.42
N LEU A 124 -3.40 -13.46 22.38
CA LEU A 124 -3.94 -12.79 23.56
C LEU A 124 -5.27 -13.41 24.04
N HIS A 125 -5.80 -14.41 23.34
CA HIS A 125 -7.11 -15.03 23.61
C HIS A 125 -8.28 -14.02 23.67
N ILE A 126 -8.24 -13.02 22.77
CA ILE A 126 -9.29 -11.97 22.66
C ILE A 126 -9.98 -11.94 21.30
N THR A 127 -9.65 -12.82 20.34
CA THR A 127 -10.32 -12.84 19.03
C THR A 127 -11.83 -13.07 19.15
N SER A 128 -12.27 -13.92 20.09
CA SER A 128 -13.68 -14.13 20.43
C SER A 128 -14.37 -12.94 21.11
N LYS A 129 -13.65 -11.84 21.36
CA LYS A 129 -14.16 -10.57 21.90
C LYS A 129 -14.23 -9.47 20.86
N ILE A 130 -13.96 -9.76 19.58
CA ILE A 130 -14.29 -8.84 18.49
C ILE A 130 -15.82 -8.72 18.44
N GLY A 131 -16.32 -7.54 18.80
CA GLY A 131 -17.73 -7.17 18.66
C GLY A 131 -17.91 -6.36 17.39
N TRP A 132 -18.08 -5.06 17.57
CA TRP A 132 -18.34 -4.11 16.48
C TRP A 132 -17.05 -3.52 15.91
N ILE A 133 -17.03 -3.29 14.60
CA ILE A 133 -15.95 -2.64 13.86
C ILE A 133 -16.52 -1.39 13.20
N THR A 134 -15.93 -0.23 13.51
CA THR A 134 -16.33 1.03 12.89
C THR A 134 -15.66 1.19 11.53
N CYS A 135 -16.46 1.34 10.47
CA CYS A 135 -15.99 1.50 9.09
C CYS A 135 -16.86 2.51 8.35
N ASP A 136 -16.22 3.45 7.63
CA ASP A 136 -16.94 4.42 6.80
C ASP A 136 -17.69 3.76 5.63
N ASN A 137 -18.56 4.51 4.97
CA ASN A 137 -19.46 4.01 3.92
C ASN A 137 -18.77 3.82 2.55
N ALA A 138 -17.56 3.27 2.55
CA ALA A 138 -16.80 2.94 1.36
C ALA A 138 -16.96 1.45 1.01
N THR A 139 -17.13 1.12 -0.27
CA THR A 139 -17.43 -0.25 -0.73
C THR A 139 -16.28 -1.24 -0.54
N ASN A 140 -15.04 -0.76 -0.42
CA ASN A 140 -13.90 -1.59 -0.05
C ASN A 140 -13.98 -2.10 1.40
N ASN A 141 -14.68 -1.39 2.31
CA ASN A 141 -14.94 -1.88 3.66
C ASN A 141 -15.94 -3.04 3.65
N ASP A 142 -16.89 -3.08 2.71
CA ASP A 142 -17.79 -4.23 2.53
C ASP A 142 -16.96 -5.49 2.20
N THR A 143 -16.05 -5.39 1.22
CA THR A 143 -15.13 -6.47 0.84
C THR A 143 -14.18 -6.87 1.97
N MET A 144 -13.72 -5.92 2.81
CA MET A 144 -12.93 -6.23 3.99
C MET A 144 -13.76 -7.04 5.01
N MET A 145 -15.01 -6.64 5.27
CA MET A 145 -15.89 -7.33 6.21
C MET A 145 -16.29 -8.73 5.71
N ASP A 146 -16.53 -8.91 4.40
CA ASP A 146 -16.70 -10.23 3.74
C ASP A 146 -15.51 -11.15 4.05
N HIS A 147 -14.29 -10.67 3.83
CA HIS A 147 -13.07 -11.43 4.07
C HIS A 147 -12.86 -11.73 5.56
N LEU A 148 -13.19 -10.80 6.46
CA LEU A 148 -13.03 -10.98 7.89
C LEU A 148 -14.01 -12.01 8.46
N GLU A 149 -15.28 -11.96 8.06
CA GLU A 149 -16.30 -12.96 8.38
C GLU A 149 -15.87 -14.36 7.92
N LEU A 150 -15.38 -14.48 6.68
CA LEU A 150 -14.86 -15.74 6.14
C LEU A 150 -13.64 -16.28 6.91
N LEU A 151 -12.78 -15.40 7.42
CA LEU A 151 -11.61 -15.79 8.22
C LEU A 151 -11.99 -16.20 9.65
N LEU A 152 -12.92 -15.49 10.28
CA LEU A 152 -13.38 -15.78 11.64
C LEU A 152 -14.22 -17.07 11.70
N SER A 153 -15.19 -17.24 10.79
CA SER A 153 -16.03 -18.45 10.70
C SER A 153 -15.23 -19.74 10.44
N LYS A 154 -14.17 -19.67 9.63
CA LYS A 154 -13.24 -20.80 9.41
C LYS A 154 -12.41 -21.16 10.64
N ARG A 155 -12.20 -20.21 11.57
CA ARG A 155 -11.28 -20.33 12.70
C ARG A 155 -12.01 -20.62 14.02
N TYR A 156 -13.23 -20.11 14.17
CA TYR A 156 -14.08 -20.26 15.34
C TYR A 156 -15.48 -20.67 14.90
N ARG A 157 -15.80 -21.95 15.08
CA ARG A 157 -17.09 -22.52 14.67
C ARG A 157 -18.29 -21.88 15.39
N ASP A 158 -18.08 -21.41 16.61
CA ASP A 158 -19.13 -20.95 17.52
C ASP A 158 -19.06 -19.43 17.78
N MET A 159 -18.36 -18.66 16.93
CA MET A 159 -18.26 -17.20 17.05
C MET A 159 -19.36 -16.51 16.23
N PRO A 160 -20.30 -15.78 16.85
CA PRO A 160 -21.25 -14.94 16.14
C PRO A 160 -20.55 -13.67 15.66
N PHE A 161 -20.11 -13.69 14.41
CA PHE A 161 -19.60 -12.52 13.70
C PHE A 161 -20.21 -12.51 12.30
N GLU A 162 -21.05 -11.51 12.03
CA GLU A 162 -21.73 -11.31 10.77
C GLU A 162 -21.32 -9.95 10.18
N ARG A 163 -20.91 -9.93 8.92
CA ARG A 163 -20.29 -8.77 8.26
C ARG A 163 -21.16 -7.50 8.24
N VAL A 164 -22.49 -7.67 8.32
CA VAL A 164 -23.47 -6.57 8.33
C VAL A 164 -23.71 -6.09 9.75
N ASP A 165 -24.03 -7.02 10.66
CA ASP A 165 -24.45 -6.74 12.03
C ASP A 165 -23.27 -6.46 12.98
N ASN A 166 -22.02 -6.67 12.56
CA ASN A 166 -20.82 -6.29 13.32
C ASN A 166 -20.16 -5.00 12.80
N ARG A 167 -20.86 -4.18 12.00
CA ARG A 167 -20.38 -2.90 11.47
C ARG A 167 -21.11 -1.69 12.08
N ILE A 168 -20.39 -0.59 12.30
CA ILE A 168 -20.93 0.76 12.63
C ILE A 168 -20.33 1.81 11.69
#